data_AF-A0A1S3N6W2-F1
#
_entry.id   AF-A0A1S3N6W2-F1
#
_cell.length_a   1.000
_cell.length_b   1.000
_cell.length_c   1.000
_cell.angle_alpha   90.00
_cell.angle_beta   90.00
_cell.angle_gamma   90.00
#
_symmetry.space_group_name_H-M   'P 1'
#
loop_
_entity.id
_entity.type
_entity.pdbx_description
1 polymer ?
#
loop_
_entity_poly.entity_id
_entity_poly.type
_entity_poly.pdbx_seq_one_letter_code
_entity_poly.pdbx_strand_id
1 'polypeptide(L)'
;CPAGFIGDFCEMDINECCSDPCLHGAICRDLLNGYLCHCRAGWTGLHCELDINECLPQPCNQGMCIQNEPGYGYTCFCRPGFVGRNCEHNYDDCLVQPCPGGYSCVDSINEVSCQPAEGDMSSVPWEPSMTQTPRGSLLTTSPMSPVSPYSEQPTDSSYVQYSGNSYLEFEGIDLGANNNITVSFRPRRPRGPSCTWTKEQ
;
A
#
# COMPACT_ATOMS: atom_id res chain seq x y z
N CYS A 1 -24.95 0.14 55.10
CA CYS A 1 -24.08 1.26 54.71
C CYS A 1 -24.74 2.11 53.64
N PRO A 2 -24.26 3.33 53.38
CA PRO A 2 -24.53 4.03 52.12
C PRO A 2 -24.11 3.16 50.93
N ALA A 3 -24.65 3.44 49.74
CA ALA A 3 -24.25 2.74 48.52
C ALA A 3 -22.75 3.01 48.24
N GLY A 4 -22.00 1.98 47.82
CA GLY A 4 -20.55 2.01 47.65
C GLY A 4 -19.72 1.73 48.91
N PHE A 5 -20.33 1.55 50.09
CA PHE A 5 -19.57 1.35 51.34
C PHE A 5 -19.84 0.01 52.03
N ILE A 6 -18.80 -0.53 52.67
CA ILE A 6 -18.78 -1.79 53.43
C ILE A 6 -17.98 -1.62 54.75
N GLY A 7 -18.06 -2.62 55.64
CA GLY A 7 -17.51 -2.56 57.00
C GLY A 7 -18.58 -2.34 58.06
N ASP A 8 -18.25 -2.62 59.33
CA ASP A 8 -19.19 -2.51 60.46
C ASP A 8 -19.59 -1.05 60.73
N PHE A 9 -18.75 -0.09 60.35
CA PHE A 9 -18.97 1.36 60.47
C PHE A 9 -19.08 2.05 59.10
N CYS A 10 -19.15 1.27 58.01
CA CYS A 10 -19.20 1.77 56.63
C CYS A 10 -17.96 2.60 56.23
N GLU A 11 -16.82 2.19 56.75
CA GLU A 11 -15.54 2.87 56.68
C GLU A 11 -14.68 2.47 55.46
N MET A 12 -15.06 1.41 54.76
CA MET A 12 -14.38 0.91 53.56
C MET A 12 -15.20 1.20 52.31
N ASP A 13 -14.54 1.71 51.27
CA ASP A 13 -15.10 1.82 49.91
C ASP A 13 -15.16 0.42 49.27
N ILE A 14 -16.20 0.15 48.49
CA ILE A 14 -16.33 -1.08 47.72
C ILE A 14 -15.53 -0.90 46.43
N ASN A 15 -14.52 -1.73 46.21
CA ASN A 15 -13.79 -1.71 44.95
C ASN A 15 -14.62 -2.42 43.86
N GLU A 16 -15.33 -1.65 43.04
CA GLU A 16 -16.16 -2.20 41.97
C GLU A 16 -15.33 -2.83 40.83
N CYS A 17 -14.05 -2.45 40.70
CA CYS A 17 -13.13 -3.08 39.75
C CYS A 17 -12.76 -4.52 40.11
N CYS A 18 -12.99 -5.00 41.34
CA CYS A 18 -12.75 -6.40 41.72
C CYS A 18 -13.61 -7.44 40.97
N SER A 19 -14.61 -7.00 40.20
CA SER A 19 -15.43 -7.86 39.35
C SER A 19 -14.93 -7.98 37.89
N ASP A 20 -13.78 -7.37 37.57
CA ASP A 20 -13.22 -7.25 36.21
C ASP A 20 -14.25 -6.77 35.15
N PRO A 21 -14.97 -5.66 35.38
CA PRO A 21 -16.09 -5.25 34.52
C PRO A 21 -15.65 -4.71 33.15
N CYS A 22 -14.36 -4.44 32.95
CA CYS A 22 -13.83 -3.81 31.75
C CYS A 22 -13.28 -4.84 30.75
N LEU A 23 -13.84 -4.86 29.54
CA LEU A 23 -13.52 -5.82 28.49
C LEU A 23 -12.27 -5.43 27.67
N HIS A 24 -11.83 -6.35 26.82
CA HIS A 24 -10.73 -6.17 25.84
C HIS A 24 -9.41 -5.67 26.45
N GLY A 25 -9.18 -5.96 27.74
CA GLY A 25 -8.00 -5.56 28.49
C GLY A 25 -7.92 -4.06 28.77
N ALA A 26 -9.05 -3.36 28.79
CA ALA A 26 -9.18 -1.98 29.27
C ALA A 26 -8.78 -1.86 30.75
N ILE A 27 -8.36 -0.66 31.18
CA ILE A 27 -7.93 -0.42 32.56
C ILE A 27 -9.14 0.03 33.38
N CYS A 28 -9.52 -0.73 34.41
CA CYS A 28 -10.56 -0.31 35.34
C CYS A 28 -10.01 0.71 36.35
N ARG A 29 -10.77 1.78 36.59
CA ARG A 29 -10.53 2.75 37.67
C ARG A 29 -11.74 2.80 38.60
N ASP A 30 -11.46 2.48 39.85
CA ASP A 30 -12.41 2.49 40.97
C ASP A 30 -12.93 3.92 41.25
N LEU A 31 -14.19 4.04 41.66
CA LEU A 31 -14.86 5.30 42.02
C LEU A 31 -15.87 5.04 43.15
N LEU A 32 -16.30 6.09 43.85
CA LEU A 32 -17.34 5.96 44.88
C LEU A 32 -18.65 5.41 44.28
N ASN A 33 -19.01 4.18 44.63
CA ASN A 33 -20.22 3.49 44.15
C ASN A 33 -20.27 3.41 42.60
N GLY A 34 -19.16 3.05 41.96
CA GLY A 34 -19.06 2.84 40.53
C GLY A 34 -17.62 2.71 40.03
N TYR A 35 -17.46 2.63 38.72
CA TYR A 35 -16.14 2.51 38.11
C TYR A 35 -16.10 3.20 36.76
N LEU A 36 -14.88 3.35 36.23
CA LEU A 36 -14.62 3.87 34.89
C LEU A 36 -13.68 2.93 34.14
N CYS A 37 -14.11 2.42 32.99
CA CYS A 37 -13.23 1.68 32.09
C CYS A 37 -12.48 2.64 31.16
N HIS A 38 -11.15 2.63 31.23
CA HIS A 38 -10.28 3.29 30.25
C HIS A 38 -10.04 2.35 29.08
N CYS A 39 -10.84 2.51 28.03
CA CYS A 39 -10.80 1.68 26.82
C CYS A 39 -9.48 1.80 26.06
N ARG A 40 -9.08 0.69 25.43
CA ARG A 40 -7.97 0.69 24.46
C ARG A 40 -8.43 1.36 23.16
N ALA A 41 -7.47 1.74 22.32
CA ALA A 41 -7.77 2.18 20.95
C ALA A 41 -8.63 1.12 20.22
N GLY A 42 -9.58 1.59 19.42
CA GLY A 42 -10.59 0.76 18.74
C GLY A 42 -11.82 0.38 19.59
N TRP A 43 -11.84 0.67 20.90
CA TRP A 43 -12.97 0.28 21.77
C TRP A 43 -13.66 1.47 22.45
N THR A 44 -14.99 1.34 22.63
CA THR A 44 -15.86 2.30 23.31
C THR A 44 -17.01 1.59 24.03
N GLY A 45 -17.89 2.34 24.69
CA GLY A 45 -18.95 1.81 25.57
C GLY A 45 -18.59 1.93 27.06
N LEU A 46 -19.50 1.47 27.94
CA LEU A 46 -19.31 1.56 29.40
C LEU A 46 -18.26 0.57 29.90
N HIS A 47 -18.23 -0.61 29.28
CA HIS A 47 -17.34 -1.73 29.59
C HIS A 47 -16.27 -1.90 28.50
N CYS A 48 -16.15 -0.97 27.56
CA CYS A 48 -15.33 -1.11 26.34
C CYS A 48 -15.77 -2.28 25.44
N GLU A 49 -17.08 -2.52 25.39
CA GLU A 49 -17.75 -3.62 24.70
C GLU A 49 -18.02 -3.37 23.20
N LEU A 50 -17.94 -2.12 22.76
CA LEU A 50 -18.28 -1.70 21.39
C LEU A 50 -17.00 -1.44 20.58
N ASP A 51 -16.88 -2.08 19.42
CA ASP A 51 -15.84 -1.76 18.43
C ASP A 51 -16.14 -0.41 17.76
N ILE A 52 -15.12 0.41 17.58
CA ILE A 52 -15.21 1.69 16.88
C ILE A 52 -15.06 1.41 15.39
N ASN A 53 -16.05 1.75 14.57
CA ASN A 53 -15.88 1.72 13.12
C ASN A 53 -15.13 2.96 12.64
N GLU A 54 -13.81 2.86 12.46
CA GLU A 54 -12.98 3.98 12.01
C GLU A 54 -13.16 4.35 10.53
N CYS A 55 -13.87 3.53 9.75
CA CYS A 55 -14.23 3.90 8.37
C CYS A 55 -15.41 4.88 8.26
N LEU A 56 -16.24 5.04 9.30
CA LEU A 56 -17.34 6.01 9.32
C LEU A 56 -16.93 7.48 9.03
N PRO A 57 -15.86 8.04 9.63
CA PRO A 57 -15.37 9.38 9.29
C PRO A 57 -14.71 9.50 7.91
N GLN A 58 -14.69 8.44 7.10
CA GLN A 58 -14.08 8.38 5.76
C GLN A 58 -12.60 8.82 5.76
N PRO A 59 -11.71 8.15 6.53
CA PRO A 59 -10.33 8.60 6.71
C PRO A 59 -9.45 8.45 5.45
N CYS A 60 -9.84 7.61 4.50
CA CYS A 60 -9.11 7.36 3.26
C CYS A 60 -9.48 8.40 2.20
N ASN A 61 -8.56 9.30 1.86
CA ASN A 61 -8.81 10.38 0.90
C ASN A 61 -9.02 9.83 -0.52
N GLN A 62 -8.08 9.00 -0.97
CA GLN A 62 -7.94 8.60 -2.38
C GLN A 62 -7.86 7.07 -2.48
N GLY A 63 -8.78 6.39 -1.80
CA GLY A 63 -8.81 4.93 -1.66
C GLY A 63 -10.14 4.42 -1.09
N MET A 64 -10.22 3.11 -0.84
CA MET A 64 -11.33 2.48 -0.12
C MET A 64 -10.92 2.18 1.33
N CYS A 65 -11.82 2.45 2.29
CA CYS A 65 -11.60 2.08 3.69
C CYS A 65 -12.16 0.68 3.96
N ILE A 66 -11.38 -0.17 4.62
CA ILE A 66 -11.82 -1.46 5.12
C ILE A 66 -11.58 -1.50 6.64
N GLN A 67 -12.64 -1.79 7.40
CA GLN A 67 -12.55 -2.06 8.84
C GLN A 67 -11.79 -3.37 9.04
N ASN A 68 -10.79 -3.38 9.91
CA ASN A 68 -10.04 -4.59 10.25
C ASN A 68 -10.83 -5.43 11.27
N GLU A 69 -10.19 -6.44 11.86
CA GLU A 69 -10.76 -7.14 13.02
C GLU A 69 -10.97 -6.17 14.21
N PRO A 70 -11.96 -6.41 15.09
CA PRO A 70 -12.28 -5.51 16.20
C PRO A 70 -11.08 -5.16 17.08
N GLY A 71 -10.89 -3.87 17.36
CA GLY A 71 -9.73 -3.34 18.06
C GLY A 71 -8.43 -3.20 17.25
N TYR A 72 -8.40 -3.62 15.97
CA TYR A 72 -7.25 -3.46 15.07
C TYR A 72 -7.41 -2.32 14.06
N GLY A 73 -8.46 -1.52 14.18
CA GLY A 73 -8.65 -0.29 13.42
C GLY A 73 -9.12 -0.50 11.98
N TYR A 74 -8.55 0.27 11.05
CA TYR A 74 -8.87 0.23 9.62
C TYR A 74 -7.62 0.18 8.74
N THR A 75 -7.82 -0.22 7.49
CA THR A 75 -6.81 -0.17 6.42
C THR A 75 -7.37 0.58 5.22
N CYS A 76 -6.57 1.49 4.64
CA CYS A 76 -6.90 2.15 3.37
C CYS A 76 -6.27 1.41 2.19
N PHE A 77 -7.09 1.02 1.22
CA PHE A 77 -6.65 0.53 -0.08
C PHE A 77 -6.59 1.70 -1.06
N CYS A 78 -5.39 2.24 -1.27
CA CYS A 78 -5.17 3.40 -2.12
C CYS A 78 -5.39 3.08 -3.59
N ARG A 79 -5.87 4.08 -4.33
CA ARG A 79 -5.88 4.06 -5.80
C ARG A 79 -4.43 4.11 -6.31
N PRO A 80 -4.17 3.62 -7.54
CA PRO A 80 -2.90 3.87 -8.23
C PRO A 80 -2.53 5.36 -8.18
N GLY A 81 -1.25 5.67 -8.02
CA GLY A 81 -0.71 7.00 -7.74
C GLY A 81 -0.61 7.36 -6.26
N PHE A 82 -1.41 6.76 -5.37
CA PHE A 82 -1.51 7.22 -3.98
C PHE A 82 -0.89 6.30 -2.93
N VAL A 83 -0.23 6.93 -1.96
CA VAL A 83 0.45 6.33 -0.81
C VAL A 83 0.18 7.11 0.48
N GLY A 84 0.68 6.58 1.60
CA GLY A 84 0.39 7.08 2.95
C GLY A 84 -0.63 6.20 3.67
N ARG A 85 -0.90 6.49 4.95
CA ARG A 85 -1.84 5.67 5.76
C ARG A 85 -3.29 5.85 5.29
N ASN A 86 -3.58 7.05 4.79
CA ASN A 86 -4.89 7.58 4.43
C ASN A 86 -4.96 7.93 2.93
N CYS A 87 -4.02 7.44 2.12
CA CYS A 87 -3.89 7.77 0.70
C CYS A 87 -3.79 9.29 0.45
N GLU A 88 -3.04 9.97 1.32
CA GLU A 88 -2.90 11.41 1.42
C GLU A 88 -1.79 12.00 0.53
N HIS A 89 -0.94 11.16 -0.05
CA HIS A 89 0.21 11.57 -0.86
C HIS A 89 0.16 10.94 -2.26
N ASN A 90 0.37 11.74 -3.31
CA ASN A 90 0.81 11.21 -4.60
C ASN A 90 2.25 10.69 -4.41
N TYR A 91 2.59 9.52 -4.94
CA TYR A 91 3.98 9.09 -5.00
C TYR A 91 4.64 9.73 -6.24
N ASP A 92 5.91 10.07 -6.13
CA ASP A 92 6.65 10.69 -7.24
C ASP A 92 6.96 9.65 -8.33
N ASP A 93 6.18 9.68 -9.41
CA ASP A 93 6.31 8.75 -10.55
C ASP A 93 7.69 8.90 -11.23
N CYS A 94 8.32 10.08 -11.17
CA CYS A 94 9.64 10.34 -11.75
C CYS A 94 10.78 9.57 -11.08
N LEU A 95 10.61 9.13 -9.84
CA LEU A 95 11.58 8.27 -9.14
C LEU A 95 11.53 6.82 -9.62
N VAL A 96 10.41 6.40 -10.20
CA VAL A 96 10.19 5.02 -10.70
C VAL A 96 10.48 4.95 -12.21
N GLN A 97 10.00 5.94 -12.97
CA GLN A 97 10.13 6.00 -14.43
C GLN A 97 10.72 7.35 -14.88
N PRO A 98 12.03 7.61 -14.64
CA PRO A 98 12.66 8.86 -15.04
C PRO A 98 12.66 9.05 -16.56
N CYS A 99 12.42 10.28 -17.00
CA CYS A 99 12.46 10.66 -18.41
C CYS A 99 13.84 10.43 -19.06
N PRO A 100 13.89 10.16 -20.38
CA PRO A 100 15.14 10.09 -21.13
C PRO A 100 15.86 11.46 -21.16
N GLY A 101 17.19 11.43 -21.34
CA GLY A 101 18.03 12.63 -21.31
C GLY A 101 17.57 13.73 -22.27
N GLY A 102 17.60 14.98 -21.78
CA GLY A 102 17.09 16.16 -22.49
C GLY A 102 15.65 16.56 -22.12
N TYR A 103 14.93 15.70 -21.39
CA TYR A 103 13.59 15.98 -20.90
C TYR A 103 13.58 16.12 -19.37
N SER A 104 12.84 17.13 -18.88
CA SER A 104 12.47 17.24 -17.47
C SER A 104 11.24 16.38 -17.20
N CYS A 105 11.28 15.66 -16.08
CA CYS A 105 10.14 14.87 -15.62
C CYS A 105 9.18 15.74 -14.80
N VAL A 106 7.88 15.56 -15.04
CA VAL A 106 6.78 16.19 -14.31
C VAL A 106 5.95 15.08 -13.67
N ASP A 107 5.90 15.09 -12.34
CA ASP A 107 5.06 14.22 -11.53
C ASP A 107 3.58 14.40 -11.90
N SER A 108 2.84 13.31 -11.96
CA SER A 108 1.39 13.27 -12.23
C SER A 108 0.78 12.10 -11.46
N ILE A 109 -0.50 11.80 -11.64
CA ILE A 109 -1.15 10.75 -10.84
C ILE A 109 -0.98 9.40 -11.56
N ASN A 110 -0.03 8.57 -11.10
CA ASN A 110 0.27 7.26 -11.67
C ASN A 110 0.69 7.33 -13.15
N GLU A 111 1.35 8.43 -13.53
CA GLU A 111 1.77 8.74 -14.90
C GLU A 111 2.98 9.67 -14.87
N VAL A 112 3.87 9.53 -15.85
CA VAL A 112 5.00 10.44 -16.06
C VAL A 112 4.76 11.32 -17.27
N SER A 113 4.85 12.64 -17.11
CA SER A 113 4.90 13.57 -18.23
C SER A 113 6.32 14.08 -18.46
N CYS A 114 6.88 13.81 -19.64
CA CYS A 114 8.21 14.29 -20.03
C CYS A 114 8.10 15.56 -20.89
N GLN A 115 8.55 16.69 -20.35
CA GLN A 115 8.59 17.98 -21.04
C GLN A 115 10.04 18.30 -21.45
N PRO A 116 10.27 19.10 -22.52
CA PRO A 116 11.61 19.61 -22.79
C PRO A 116 12.17 20.31 -21.56
N ALA A 117 13.45 20.11 -21.25
CA ALA A 117 14.06 20.86 -20.16
C ALA A 117 14.08 22.36 -20.51
N GLU A 118 13.27 23.15 -19.79
CA GLU A 118 13.26 24.62 -19.84
C GLU A 118 14.61 25.16 -19.32
N GLY A 119 15.62 25.11 -20.18
CA GLY A 119 17.02 25.34 -19.82
C GLY A 119 18.00 25.41 -20.99
N ASP A 120 17.70 24.82 -22.16
CA ASP A 120 18.62 24.82 -23.33
C ASP A 120 18.16 25.71 -24.52
N MET A 121 17.25 26.66 -24.30
CA MET A 121 17.00 27.75 -25.27
C MET A 121 18.09 28.83 -25.20
N SER A 122 19.36 28.43 -25.36
CA SER A 122 20.52 29.34 -25.46
C SER A 122 21.69 28.81 -26.29
N SER A 123 21.59 27.60 -26.86
CA SER A 123 22.68 26.93 -27.57
C SER A 123 22.31 26.41 -28.97
N VAL A 124 21.22 26.94 -29.57
CA VAL A 124 20.88 26.70 -30.99
C VAL A 124 21.29 27.91 -31.85
N PRO A 125 22.43 27.86 -32.56
CA PRO A 125 22.65 28.73 -33.71
C PRO A 125 21.57 28.44 -34.76
N TRP A 126 20.81 29.47 -35.10
CA TRP A 126 19.86 29.47 -36.19
C TRP A 126 20.60 29.49 -37.53
N GLU A 127 21.15 28.35 -37.96
CA GLU A 127 21.66 28.18 -39.33
C GLU A 127 20.50 27.76 -40.25
N PRO A 128 19.97 28.63 -41.14
CA PRO A 128 18.85 28.30 -42.01
C PRO A 128 19.33 27.43 -43.19
N SER A 129 19.59 26.15 -42.95
CA SER A 129 19.95 25.17 -43.98
C SER A 129 18.75 24.81 -44.85
N MET A 130 18.45 25.65 -45.86
CA MET A 130 17.56 25.27 -46.95
C MET A 130 18.21 24.19 -47.82
N THR A 131 17.86 22.93 -47.58
CA THR A 131 18.22 21.82 -48.49
C THR A 131 17.02 21.48 -49.37
N GLN A 132 17.12 21.77 -50.66
CA GLN A 132 16.08 21.48 -51.64
C GLN A 132 16.03 19.97 -51.94
N THR A 133 14.88 19.33 -51.70
CA THR A 133 14.65 17.93 -52.10
C THR A 133 13.93 17.88 -53.45
N PRO A 134 14.50 17.29 -54.52
CA PRO A 134 13.79 17.03 -55.75
C PRO A 134 12.81 15.84 -55.58
N ARG A 135 11.75 15.84 -56.40
CA ARG A 135 10.68 14.83 -56.35
C ARG A 135 11.12 13.44 -56.82
N GLY A 136 10.73 12.43 -56.05
CA GLY A 136 10.15 11.18 -56.56
C GLY A 136 11.10 10.01 -56.84
N SER A 137 10.82 8.85 -56.22
CA SER A 137 10.41 7.62 -56.93
C SER A 137 10.27 6.42 -55.98
N LEU A 138 9.03 5.90 -55.89
CA LEU A 138 8.63 4.49 -55.84
C LEU A 138 9.51 3.43 -55.13
N LEU A 139 8.94 2.87 -54.06
CA LEU A 139 8.77 1.43 -53.76
C LEU A 139 9.72 0.42 -54.43
N THR A 140 10.53 -0.27 -53.61
CA THR A 140 10.96 -1.65 -53.88
C THR A 140 10.79 -2.50 -52.60
N THR A 141 10.07 -3.60 -52.72
CA THR A 141 9.82 -4.58 -51.65
C THR A 141 10.74 -5.79 -51.75
N SER A 142 10.78 -6.58 -50.66
CA SER A 142 11.23 -7.98 -50.56
C SER A 142 12.69 -8.25 -50.19
N PRO A 143 13.03 -9.44 -49.63
CA PRO A 143 12.17 -10.45 -49.00
C PRO A 143 12.57 -10.83 -47.56
N MET A 144 11.63 -11.43 -46.82
CA MET A 144 11.96 -12.22 -45.63
C MET A 144 12.67 -13.52 -46.03
N SER A 145 13.45 -14.11 -45.12
CA SER A 145 13.91 -15.50 -45.22
C SER A 145 13.93 -16.14 -43.83
N PRO A 146 13.74 -17.47 -43.73
CA PRO A 146 13.16 -18.07 -42.53
C PRO A 146 14.22 -18.54 -41.52
N VAL A 147 13.86 -18.48 -40.24
CA VAL A 147 14.55 -19.22 -39.17
C VAL A 147 13.55 -20.23 -38.59
N SER A 148 14.00 -21.49 -38.47
CA SER A 148 13.20 -22.62 -38.00
C SER A 148 12.99 -22.59 -36.48
N PRO A 149 11.98 -23.30 -35.94
CA PRO A 149 11.70 -23.27 -34.51
C PRO A 149 12.71 -24.13 -33.75
N TYR A 150 13.40 -23.53 -32.78
CA TYR A 150 14.02 -24.25 -31.69
C TYR A 150 13.41 -23.77 -30.37
N SER A 151 12.97 -24.72 -29.57
CA SER A 151 12.34 -24.46 -28.28
C SER A 151 13.40 -24.12 -27.23
N GLU A 152 13.50 -22.87 -26.85
CA GLU A 152 14.16 -22.47 -25.60
C GLU A 152 13.10 -22.03 -24.59
N GLN A 153 12.99 -22.78 -23.50
CA GLN A 153 12.09 -22.46 -22.39
C GLN A 153 12.60 -21.20 -21.68
N PRO A 154 11.77 -20.18 -21.43
CA PRO A 154 12.19 -19.05 -20.61
C PRO A 154 12.25 -19.50 -19.15
N THR A 155 13.45 -19.87 -18.67
CA THR A 155 13.74 -19.92 -17.24
C THR A 155 14.00 -18.49 -16.73
N ASP A 156 13.01 -17.61 -16.87
CA ASP A 156 13.08 -16.25 -16.34
C ASP A 156 12.81 -16.28 -14.84
N SER A 157 13.89 -16.30 -14.05
CA SER A 157 13.85 -16.11 -12.61
C SER A 157 14.14 -14.64 -12.27
N SER A 158 13.25 -13.75 -12.71
CA SER A 158 13.28 -12.33 -12.40
C SER A 158 12.98 -12.08 -10.92
N TYR A 159 13.76 -11.19 -10.28
CA TYR A 159 13.55 -10.80 -8.88
C TYR A 159 13.16 -9.33 -8.83
N VAL A 160 12.03 -9.04 -8.17
CA VAL A 160 11.52 -7.67 -7.98
C VAL A 160 11.60 -7.30 -6.51
N GLN A 161 12.22 -6.16 -6.21
CA GLN A 161 12.38 -5.69 -4.84
C GLN A 161 11.25 -4.71 -4.47
N TYR A 162 10.17 -5.27 -3.92
CA TYR A 162 9.03 -4.48 -3.42
C TYR A 162 9.30 -3.90 -2.02
N SER A 163 8.70 -2.74 -1.72
CA SER A 163 8.79 -2.06 -0.42
C SER A 163 7.50 -1.29 -0.13
N GLY A 164 6.42 -2.03 0.09
CA GLY A 164 5.11 -1.49 0.45
C GLY A 164 4.24 -2.54 1.17
N ASN A 165 3.00 -2.17 1.46
CA ASN A 165 2.05 -2.99 2.23
C ASN A 165 0.84 -3.47 1.38
N SER A 166 0.91 -3.34 0.05
CA SER A 166 -0.17 -3.69 -0.88
C SER A 166 0.03 -5.10 -1.46
N TYR A 167 -0.72 -5.44 -2.51
CA TYR A 167 -0.54 -6.68 -3.27
C TYR A 167 0.53 -6.53 -4.37
N LEU A 168 1.05 -7.66 -4.85
CA LEU A 168 1.92 -7.74 -6.03
C LEU A 168 1.13 -8.40 -7.16
N GLU A 169 1.09 -7.74 -8.32
CA GLU A 169 0.48 -8.25 -9.55
C GLU A 169 1.59 -8.65 -10.53
N PHE A 170 1.44 -9.82 -11.14
CA PHE A 170 2.41 -10.36 -12.10
C PHE A 170 1.71 -10.54 -13.45
N GLU A 171 1.93 -9.60 -14.37
CA GLU A 171 1.43 -9.73 -15.74
C GLU A 171 2.15 -10.89 -16.47
N GLY A 172 1.40 -11.65 -17.28
CA GLY A 172 1.96 -12.71 -18.13
C GLY A 172 2.09 -14.11 -17.50
N ILE A 173 1.69 -14.31 -16.23
CA ILE A 173 1.65 -15.67 -15.63
C ILE A 173 0.30 -16.33 -15.94
N ASP A 174 0.27 -17.24 -16.91
CA ASP A 174 -0.90 -18.08 -17.19
C ASP A 174 -1.09 -19.15 -16.10
N LEU A 175 -2.05 -18.89 -15.21
CA LEU A 175 -2.44 -19.77 -14.10
C LEU A 175 -3.08 -21.09 -14.56
N GLY A 176 -3.46 -21.23 -15.85
CA GLY A 176 -4.01 -22.46 -16.41
C GLY A 176 -2.96 -23.48 -16.84
N ALA A 177 -1.70 -23.08 -17.04
CA ALA A 177 -0.63 -23.93 -17.55
C ALA A 177 0.33 -24.47 -16.47
N ASN A 178 0.46 -23.74 -15.35
CA ASN A 178 1.49 -24.00 -14.33
C ASN A 178 0.89 -24.49 -13.00
N ASN A 179 0.93 -25.80 -12.76
CA ASN A 179 0.39 -26.44 -11.55
C ASN A 179 1.19 -26.21 -10.26
N ASN A 180 2.31 -25.48 -10.29
CA ASN A 180 2.88 -24.90 -9.08
C ASN A 180 3.43 -23.50 -9.36
N ILE A 181 3.16 -22.57 -8.44
CA ILE A 181 3.78 -21.25 -8.38
C ILE A 181 4.26 -21.07 -6.94
N THR A 182 5.57 -20.90 -6.77
CA THR A 182 6.20 -20.78 -5.45
C THR A 182 6.70 -19.35 -5.25
N VAL A 183 5.99 -18.55 -4.46
CA VAL A 183 6.39 -17.18 -4.12
C VAL A 183 7.26 -17.21 -2.85
N SER A 184 8.49 -16.70 -2.94
CA SER A 184 9.47 -16.73 -1.85
C SER A 184 9.95 -15.32 -1.48
N PHE A 185 9.64 -14.87 -0.27
CA PHE A 185 10.04 -13.56 0.22
C PHE A 185 11.36 -13.64 1.00
N ARG A 186 12.39 -12.89 0.56
CA ARG A 186 13.67 -12.77 1.28
C ARG A 186 13.84 -11.37 1.88
N PRO A 187 13.67 -11.17 3.20
CA PRO A 187 13.88 -9.86 3.81
C PRO A 187 15.37 -9.47 3.79
N ARG A 188 15.67 -8.18 3.52
CA ARG A 188 17.04 -7.61 3.50
C ARG A 188 17.81 -7.69 4.83
N ARG A 189 17.22 -8.21 5.92
CA ARG A 189 17.88 -8.41 7.22
C ARG A 189 17.78 -9.89 7.65
N PRO A 190 18.90 -10.59 7.93
CA PRO A 190 18.93 -12.04 8.18
C PRO A 190 18.51 -12.42 9.62
N ARG A 191 17.46 -11.78 10.17
CA ARG A 191 16.93 -12.03 11.52
C ARG A 191 15.40 -12.14 11.57
N GLY A 192 14.78 -12.57 10.47
CA GLY A 192 13.36 -12.91 10.41
C GLY A 192 13.16 -14.28 9.76
N PRO A 193 12.11 -15.04 10.09
CA PRO A 193 11.80 -16.31 9.44
C PRO A 193 11.53 -16.10 7.95
N SER A 194 12.03 -17.02 7.12
CA SER A 194 11.72 -17.05 5.68
C SER A 194 10.35 -17.67 5.48
N CYS A 195 9.34 -16.87 5.13
CA CYS A 195 8.00 -17.36 4.86
C CYS A 195 7.87 -17.79 3.39
N THR A 196 7.71 -19.10 3.16
CA THR A 196 7.36 -19.67 1.86
C THR A 196 5.91 -20.15 1.89
N TRP A 197 5.13 -19.75 0.88
CA TRP A 197 3.74 -20.18 0.72
C TRP A 197 3.58 -20.95 -0.59
N THR A 198 2.97 -22.12 -0.52
CA THR A 198 2.60 -22.96 -1.66
C THR A 198 1.10 -23.18 -1.63
N LYS A 199 0.41 -22.91 -2.73
CA LYS A 199 -1.00 -23.25 -2.90
C LYS A 199 -1.09 -24.62 -3.57
N GLU A 200 -1.45 -25.64 -2.81
CA GLU A 200 -1.92 -26.91 -3.38
C GLU A 200 -3.40 -26.73 -3.82
N GLN A 201 -3.81 -27.46 -4.87
CA GLN A 201 -5.16 -27.44 -5.43
C GLN A 201 -6.09 -28.40 -4.68
#